data_AF-A0A520UDX9-F1
#
_entry.id   AF-A0A520UDX9-F1
#
_cell.length_a   1.000
_cell.length_b   1.000
_cell.length_c   1.000
_cell.angle_alpha   90.00
_cell.angle_beta   90.00
_cell.angle_gamma   90.00
#
_symmetry.space_group_name_H-M   'P 1'
#
loop_
_entity.id
_entity.type
_entity.pdbx_description
1 polymer ?
#
loop_
_entity_poly.entity_id
_entity_poly.type
_entity_poly.pdbx_seq_one_letter_code
_entity_poly.pdbx_strand_id
1 'polypeptide(L)'
;MNNYKLKYFKYNNYSLLISWPEMIDEKINLDVNQFKVAIESCASNILEVRSSYCSLLVIFDKEILDIDKIEDNLNNLYVSRGSLSKTDSFLWNIPVCYEKNFALDIDLISKQNKISNKEIIKIHTNRVYSVYLIGFLPGFLYLGSVDDKLKISRKKQPRLRVPRGAVAIADQQTGVYPQVSPGGWNIIGNTPINLFDKFKVEPCFAKPGDKVKFFSISEAQHKLIEKEVEFGLYELKKELIND
;
A
#
# COMPACT_ATOMS: atom_id res chain seq x y z
N MET A 1 18.23 6.30 13.62
CA MET A 1 17.19 5.31 13.95
C MET A 1 16.33 5.88 15.06
N ASN A 2 15.02 5.81 14.90
CA ASN A 2 14.11 6.15 15.98
C ASN A 2 13.83 4.87 16.76
N ASN A 3 14.11 4.86 18.05
CA ASN A 3 13.63 3.80 18.93
C ASN A 3 12.29 4.25 19.47
N TYR A 4 11.22 3.68 18.93
CA TYR A 4 9.88 3.93 19.42
C TYR A 4 9.63 3.09 20.69
N LYS A 5 8.82 3.63 21.60
CA LYS A 5 8.30 2.85 22.73
C LYS A 5 7.18 1.95 22.22
N LEU A 6 7.52 0.71 21.92
CA LEU A 6 6.58 -0.29 21.41
C LEU A 6 5.63 -0.75 22.51
N LYS A 7 4.40 -1.09 22.12
CA LYS A 7 3.43 -1.78 22.97
C LYS A 7 3.24 -3.19 22.44
N TYR A 8 3.15 -4.15 23.36
CA TYR A 8 2.92 -5.55 23.05
C TYR A 8 1.58 -5.97 23.64
N PHE A 9 0.83 -6.76 22.88
CA PHE A 9 -0.49 -7.24 23.28
C PHE A 9 -0.70 -8.66 22.77
N LYS A 10 -0.94 -9.62 23.68
CA LYS A 10 -1.31 -10.99 23.30
C LYS A 10 -2.67 -10.98 22.63
N TYR A 11 -2.68 -11.11 21.32
CA TYR A 11 -3.90 -11.07 20.51
C TYR A 11 -4.69 -12.37 20.64
N ASN A 12 -3.98 -13.51 20.70
CA ASN A 12 -4.52 -14.81 21.11
C ASN A 12 -3.38 -15.72 21.58
N ASN A 13 -3.65 -17.01 21.80
CA ASN A 13 -2.65 -17.97 22.29
C ASN A 13 -1.46 -18.17 21.34
N TYR A 14 -1.56 -17.79 20.07
CA TYR A 14 -0.52 -17.99 19.06
C TYR A 14 -0.05 -16.70 18.40
N SER A 15 -0.50 -15.53 18.87
CA SER A 15 -0.14 -14.27 18.21
C SER A 15 0.00 -13.10 19.16
N LEU A 16 0.96 -12.24 18.82
CA LEU A 16 1.31 -11.02 19.54
C LEU A 16 1.19 -9.84 18.58
N LEU A 17 0.45 -8.82 18.99
CA LEU A 17 0.36 -7.54 18.30
C LEU A 17 1.40 -6.59 18.89
N ILE A 18 2.28 -6.08 18.04
CA ILE A 18 3.28 -5.06 18.36
C ILE A 18 2.81 -3.75 17.73
N SER A 19 2.70 -2.69 18.52
CA SER A 19 2.18 -1.39 18.08
C SER A 19 3.15 -0.24 18.34
N TRP A 20 3.30 0.60 17.32
CA TRP A 20 3.95 1.91 17.35
C TRP A 20 2.91 2.99 17.71
N PRO A 21 3.30 4.27 17.82
CA PRO A 21 2.32 5.36 17.87
C PRO A 21 1.30 5.27 16.72
N GLU A 22 0.01 5.38 17.05
CA GLU A 22 -1.09 5.19 16.10
C GLU A 22 -1.23 6.38 15.14
N MET A 23 -0.38 6.42 14.13
CA MET A 23 -0.41 7.43 13.07
C MET A 23 0.12 6.87 11.75
N ILE A 24 -0.38 7.39 10.64
CA ILE A 24 0.17 7.10 9.30
C ILE A 24 1.37 8.02 9.10
N ASP A 25 2.56 7.48 9.29
CA ASP A 25 3.83 8.18 9.16
C ASP A 25 4.87 7.29 8.46
N GLU A 26 5.62 7.88 7.52
CA GLU A 26 6.58 7.16 6.70
C GLU A 26 7.74 6.61 7.52
N LYS A 27 8.22 7.34 8.54
CA LYS A 27 9.32 6.88 9.40
C LYS A 27 8.86 5.73 10.30
N ILE A 28 7.63 5.77 10.79
CA ILE A 28 7.04 4.65 11.54
C ILE A 28 6.91 3.43 10.62
N ASN A 29 6.36 3.59 9.41
CA ASN A 29 6.17 2.46 8.50
C ASN A 29 7.50 1.84 8.06
N LEU A 30 8.53 2.64 7.81
CA LEU A 30 9.89 2.15 7.55
C LEU A 30 10.41 1.34 8.74
N ASP A 31 10.23 1.82 9.97
CA ASP A 31 10.67 1.13 11.18
C ASP A 31 9.92 -0.19 11.41
N VAL A 32 8.61 -0.21 11.18
CA VAL A 32 7.75 -1.40 11.21
C VAL A 32 8.26 -2.45 10.22
N ASN A 33 8.52 -2.07 8.97
CA ASN A 33 9.00 -3.00 7.95
C ASN A 33 10.43 -3.48 8.22
N GLN A 34 11.31 -2.62 8.74
CA GLN A 34 12.64 -3.02 9.18
C GLN A 34 12.57 -4.03 10.33
N PHE A 35 11.71 -3.80 11.32
CA PHE A 35 11.58 -4.73 12.43
C PHE A 35 10.95 -6.06 11.98
N LYS A 36 10.00 -6.03 11.03
CA LYS A 36 9.48 -7.24 10.39
C LYS A 36 10.61 -8.08 9.79
N VAL A 37 11.49 -7.49 8.98
CA VAL A 37 12.62 -8.20 8.37
C VAL A 37 13.54 -8.80 9.42
N ALA A 38 13.84 -8.07 10.51
CA ALA A 38 14.65 -8.58 11.61
C ALA A 38 14.00 -9.78 12.31
N ILE A 39 12.68 -9.71 12.58
CA ILE A 39 11.91 -10.81 13.18
C ILE A 39 11.94 -12.05 12.28
N GLU A 40 11.64 -11.88 10.98
CA GLU A 40 11.63 -12.98 9.99
C GLU A 40 13.03 -13.60 9.79
N SER A 41 14.10 -12.84 10.03
CA SER A 41 15.48 -13.33 9.86
C SER A 41 16.05 -14.05 11.09
N CYS A 42 15.53 -13.77 12.29
CA CYS A 42 16.15 -14.23 13.55
C CYS A 42 15.35 -15.31 14.28
N ALA A 43 14.03 -15.43 14.07
CA ALA A 43 13.19 -16.27 14.89
C ALA A 43 12.74 -17.55 14.16
N SER A 44 13.06 -18.70 14.75
CA SER A 44 12.72 -20.03 14.19
C SER A 44 11.31 -20.51 14.53
N ASN A 45 10.62 -19.88 15.49
CA ASN A 45 9.30 -20.26 16.00
C ASN A 45 8.18 -19.33 15.50
N ILE A 46 8.38 -18.68 14.36
CA ILE A 46 7.42 -17.74 13.76
C ILE A 46 6.89 -18.35 12.46
N LEU A 47 5.56 -18.45 12.36
CA LEU A 47 4.87 -18.87 11.15
C LEU A 47 4.72 -17.72 10.17
N GLU A 48 4.38 -16.53 10.65
CA GLU A 48 4.06 -15.38 9.79
C GLU A 48 4.21 -14.06 10.55
N VAL A 49 4.67 -13.02 9.85
CA VAL A 49 4.64 -11.64 10.34
C VAL A 49 3.86 -10.75 9.37
N ARG A 50 2.73 -10.22 9.84
CA ARG A 50 1.87 -9.33 9.04
C ARG A 50 2.07 -7.89 9.47
N SER A 51 2.39 -7.01 8.51
CA SER A 51 2.53 -5.58 8.76
C SER A 51 1.27 -4.80 8.43
N SER A 52 1.06 -3.73 9.19
CA SER A 52 0.13 -2.64 8.89
C SER A 52 0.90 -1.31 8.77
N TYR A 53 0.21 -0.17 8.84
CA TYR A 53 0.86 1.15 8.88
C TYR A 53 1.80 1.33 10.08
N CYS A 54 1.35 0.93 11.28
CA CYS A 54 2.02 1.21 12.55
C CYS A 54 1.96 0.01 13.52
N SER A 55 1.73 -1.20 13.01
CA SER A 55 1.73 -2.41 13.83
C SER A 55 2.22 -3.64 13.07
N LEU A 56 2.69 -4.63 13.83
CA LEU A 56 3.00 -5.98 13.36
C LEU A 56 2.16 -6.99 14.14
N LEU A 57 1.52 -7.92 13.43
CA LEU A 57 0.99 -9.13 14.03
C LEU A 57 1.99 -10.26 13.80
N VAL A 58 2.59 -10.74 14.87
CA VAL A 58 3.50 -11.89 14.86
C VAL A 58 2.71 -13.13 15.21
N ILE A 59 2.76 -14.15 14.34
CA ILE A 59 2.07 -15.43 14.51
C ILE A 59 3.12 -16.51 14.74
N PHE A 60 2.99 -17.23 15.86
CA PHE A 60 3.94 -18.24 16.31
C PHE A 60 3.49 -19.66 15.93
N ASP A 61 4.46 -20.57 15.78
CA ASP A 61 4.21 -21.99 15.50
C ASP A 61 3.70 -22.76 16.73
N LYS A 62 3.87 -22.17 17.92
CA LYS A 62 3.56 -22.72 19.23
C LYS A 62 2.83 -21.70 20.07
N GLU A 63 2.13 -22.22 21.08
CA GLU A 63 1.41 -21.38 22.04
C GLU A 63 2.38 -20.49 22.84
N ILE A 64 1.97 -19.25 23.05
CA ILE A 64 2.62 -18.26 23.91
C ILE A 64 2.34 -18.65 25.37
N LEU A 65 3.31 -19.35 25.96
CA LEU A 65 3.29 -19.76 27.37
C LEU A 65 3.71 -18.64 28.32
N ASP A 66 4.63 -17.79 27.87
CA ASP A 66 5.23 -16.71 28.67
C ASP A 66 5.36 -15.48 27.78
N ILE A 67 4.47 -14.49 27.99
CA ILE A 67 4.44 -13.27 27.19
C ILE A 67 5.64 -12.37 27.52
N ASP A 68 5.99 -12.24 28.79
CA ASP A 68 7.06 -11.35 29.25
C ASP A 68 8.40 -11.75 28.63
N LYS A 69 8.68 -13.06 28.57
CA LYS A 69 9.88 -13.58 27.90
C LYS A 69 9.89 -13.28 26.40
N ILE A 70 8.75 -13.37 25.72
CA ILE A 70 8.66 -13.05 24.28
C ILE A 70 8.86 -11.55 24.07
N GLU A 71 8.24 -10.72 24.90
CA GLU A 71 8.40 -9.27 24.86
C GLU A 71 9.85 -8.85 25.08
N ASP A 72 10.54 -9.42 26.08
CA ASP A 72 11.95 -9.16 26.33
C ASP A 72 12.84 -9.53 25.14
N ASN A 73 12.61 -10.72 24.54
CA ASN A 73 13.35 -11.16 23.36
C ASN A 73 13.12 -10.22 22.17
N LEU A 74 11.88 -9.82 21.92
CA LEU A 74 11.54 -8.92 20.83
C LEU A 74 12.05 -7.50 21.08
N ASN A 75 12.01 -7.00 22.32
CA ASN A 75 12.59 -5.72 22.69
C ASN A 75 14.10 -5.71 22.50
N ASN A 76 14.78 -6.77 22.92
CA ASN A 76 16.21 -6.94 22.70
C ASN A 76 16.55 -6.99 21.22
N LEU A 77 15.82 -7.79 20.44
CA LEU A 77 15.96 -7.84 18.98
C LEU A 77 15.69 -6.48 18.34
N TYR A 78 14.68 -5.75 18.82
CA TYR A 78 14.38 -4.42 18.34
C TYR A 78 15.59 -3.51 18.59
N VAL A 79 16.07 -3.38 19.82
CA VAL A 79 17.21 -2.51 20.14
C VAL A 79 18.50 -2.93 19.42
N SER A 80 18.74 -4.23 19.25
CA SER A 80 19.93 -4.75 18.59
C SER A 80 19.81 -4.83 17.07
N ARG A 81 18.63 -4.58 16.48
CA ARG A 81 18.47 -4.54 15.03
C ARG A 81 19.41 -3.44 14.54
N GLY A 82 20.49 -3.81 13.86
CA GLY A 82 21.35 -2.80 13.22
C GLY A 82 20.53 -1.96 12.25
N SER A 83 21.12 -0.88 11.72
CA SER A 83 20.55 -0.32 10.50
C SER A 83 20.61 -1.41 9.43
N LEU A 84 19.46 -1.99 9.07
CA LEU A 84 19.38 -2.78 7.85
C LEU A 84 19.92 -1.92 6.71
N SER A 85 20.67 -2.51 5.79
CA SER A 85 21.21 -1.78 4.64
C SER A 85 20.07 -1.04 3.95
N LYS A 86 20.31 0.21 3.54
CA LYS A 86 19.35 0.94 2.69
C LYS A 86 19.00 0.02 1.53
N THR A 87 17.74 -0.39 1.47
CA THR A 87 17.22 -1.12 0.33
C THR A 87 16.86 -0.08 -0.72
N ASP A 88 17.21 -0.35 -1.96
CA ASP A 88 16.82 0.49 -3.08
C ASP A 88 15.30 0.72 -3.04
N SER A 89 14.89 1.99 -3.08
CA SER A 89 13.50 2.41 -3.22
C SER A 89 13.30 2.98 -4.62
N PHE A 90 12.16 2.68 -5.25
CA PHE A 90 11.87 3.13 -6.60
C PHE A 90 10.67 4.10 -6.65
N LEU A 91 10.74 5.07 -7.56
CA LEU A 91 9.58 5.86 -7.99
C LEU A 91 8.94 5.18 -9.20
N TRP A 92 7.77 4.59 -9.01
CA TRP A 92 6.99 3.96 -10.06
C TRP A 92 6.03 4.94 -10.72
N ASN A 93 6.12 5.07 -12.04
CA ASN A 93 5.23 5.93 -12.83
C ASN A 93 4.05 5.14 -13.38
N ILE A 94 2.85 5.37 -12.86
CA ILE A 94 1.65 4.61 -13.22
C ILE A 94 0.74 5.44 -14.15
N PRO A 95 0.45 4.97 -15.39
CA PRO A 95 -0.51 5.62 -16.27
C PRO A 95 -1.94 5.41 -15.76
N VAL A 96 -2.76 6.47 -15.75
CA VAL A 96 -4.17 6.41 -15.32
C VAL A 96 -5.06 7.16 -16.30
N CYS A 97 -6.13 6.52 -16.75
CA CYS A 97 -7.20 7.18 -17.49
C CYS A 97 -8.28 7.66 -16.52
N TYR A 98 -8.56 8.96 -16.52
CA TYR A 98 -9.57 9.62 -15.69
C TYR A 98 -10.85 9.96 -16.46
N GLU A 99 -11.00 9.42 -17.67
CA GLU A 99 -12.19 9.65 -18.49
C GLU A 99 -13.41 8.91 -17.90
N LYS A 100 -14.61 9.37 -18.27
CA LYS A 100 -15.88 9.02 -17.62
C LYS A 100 -16.15 7.51 -17.53
N ASN A 101 -15.70 6.74 -18.51
CA ASN A 101 -15.86 5.28 -18.55
C ASN A 101 -15.05 4.55 -17.46
N PHE A 102 -13.97 5.18 -16.98
CA PHE A 102 -13.07 4.63 -15.97
C PHE A 102 -13.25 5.32 -14.60
N ALA A 103 -13.62 6.59 -14.60
CA ALA A 103 -13.72 7.45 -13.42
C ALA A 103 -15.14 7.48 -12.83
N LEU A 104 -15.61 6.32 -12.33
CA LEU A 104 -17.02 6.12 -11.97
C LEU A 104 -17.57 7.04 -10.86
N ASP A 105 -16.71 7.61 -10.02
CA ASP A 105 -17.08 8.47 -8.88
C ASP A 105 -16.44 9.86 -8.91
N ILE A 106 -15.70 10.24 -9.96
CA ILE A 106 -14.98 11.52 -9.96
C ILE A 106 -15.94 12.72 -9.87
N ASP A 107 -17.12 12.63 -10.50
CA ASP A 107 -18.17 13.64 -10.44
C ASP A 107 -18.75 13.80 -9.02
N LEU A 108 -18.77 12.72 -8.23
CA LEU A 108 -19.24 12.77 -6.84
C LEU A 108 -18.26 13.57 -5.98
N ILE A 109 -16.97 13.30 -6.12
CA ILE A 109 -15.90 14.04 -5.41
C ILE A 109 -15.94 15.51 -5.80
N SER A 110 -16.07 15.79 -7.10
CA SER A 110 -16.16 17.14 -7.63
C SER A 110 -17.30 17.94 -6.99
N LYS A 111 -18.49 17.34 -6.88
CA LYS A 111 -19.65 17.96 -6.23
C LYS A 111 -19.47 18.15 -4.73
N GLN A 112 -18.99 17.13 -4.02
CA GLN A 112 -18.86 17.20 -2.54
C GLN A 112 -17.75 18.16 -2.10
N ASN A 113 -16.63 18.15 -2.82
CA ASN A 113 -15.45 18.91 -2.45
C ASN A 113 -15.36 20.27 -3.16
N LYS A 114 -16.36 20.59 -4.01
CA LYS A 114 -16.49 21.87 -4.74
C LYS A 114 -15.26 22.20 -5.58
N ILE A 115 -14.72 21.20 -6.26
CA ILE A 115 -13.56 21.31 -7.17
C ILE A 115 -13.88 20.64 -8.50
N SER A 116 -13.30 21.12 -9.60
CA SER A 116 -13.57 20.51 -10.91
C SER A 116 -12.86 19.15 -11.06
N ASN A 117 -13.37 18.27 -11.95
CA ASN A 117 -12.69 17.01 -12.28
C ASN A 117 -11.25 17.25 -12.77
N LYS A 118 -11.02 18.34 -13.53
CA LYS A 118 -9.66 18.71 -13.98
C LYS A 118 -8.74 19.02 -12.79
N GLU A 119 -9.27 19.69 -11.78
CA GLU A 119 -8.51 19.99 -10.55
C GLU A 119 -8.26 18.72 -9.73
N ILE A 120 -9.22 17.78 -9.66
CA ILE A 120 -9.02 16.47 -9.03
C ILE A 120 -7.86 15.73 -9.68
N ILE A 121 -7.88 15.61 -11.01
CA ILE A 121 -6.83 14.93 -11.78
C ILE A 121 -5.48 15.60 -11.52
N LYS A 122 -5.43 16.93 -11.63
CA LYS A 122 -4.21 17.71 -11.40
C LYS A 122 -3.63 17.45 -10.01
N ILE A 123 -4.44 17.59 -8.96
CA ILE A 123 -4.01 17.36 -7.58
C ILE A 123 -3.51 15.92 -7.40
N HIS A 124 -4.26 14.94 -7.91
CA HIS A 124 -3.91 13.53 -7.75
C HIS A 124 -2.61 13.16 -8.46
N THR A 125 -2.39 13.65 -9.68
CA THR A 125 -1.18 13.36 -10.48
C THR A 125 0.06 14.18 -10.09
N ASN A 126 -0.11 15.31 -9.41
CA ASN A 126 1.02 16.18 -9.03
C ASN A 126 1.73 15.70 -7.75
N ARG A 127 1.18 14.69 -7.07
CA ARG A 127 1.70 14.16 -5.80
C ARG A 127 2.43 12.85 -6.02
N VAL A 128 3.49 12.65 -5.23
CA VAL A 128 4.18 11.37 -5.06
C VAL A 128 3.63 10.71 -3.80
N TYR A 129 3.25 9.44 -3.91
CA TYR A 129 2.64 8.69 -2.81
C TYR A 129 3.55 7.55 -2.37
N SER A 130 3.90 7.49 -1.09
CA SER A 130 4.62 6.33 -0.54
C SER A 130 3.71 5.10 -0.52
N VAL A 131 4.26 3.94 -0.84
CA VAL A 131 3.63 2.63 -0.67
C VAL A 131 3.83 2.22 0.78
N TYR A 132 2.76 2.24 1.56
CA TYR A 132 2.84 1.90 2.99
C TYR A 132 2.71 0.41 3.24
N LEU A 133 1.82 -0.24 2.47
CA LEU A 133 1.54 -1.66 2.61
C LEU A 133 0.91 -2.20 1.34
N ILE A 134 1.08 -3.50 1.15
CA ILE A 134 0.54 -4.27 0.05
C ILE A 134 -0.24 -5.43 0.66
N GLY A 135 -1.55 -5.48 0.43
CA GLY A 135 -2.43 -6.41 1.15
C GLY A 135 -3.90 -6.06 0.97
N PHE A 136 -4.82 -6.68 1.71
CA PHE A 136 -6.28 -6.77 1.44
C PHE A 136 -6.64 -7.63 0.22
N LEU A 137 -5.99 -7.39 -0.91
CA LEU A 137 -5.90 -8.32 -2.03
C LEU A 137 -4.42 -8.48 -2.41
N PRO A 138 -4.01 -9.64 -2.97
CA PRO A 138 -2.67 -9.78 -3.50
C PRO A 138 -2.33 -8.65 -4.48
N GLY A 139 -1.34 -7.82 -4.12
CA GLY A 139 -0.89 -6.65 -4.89
C GLY A 139 -1.72 -5.38 -4.78
N PHE A 140 -2.68 -5.28 -3.85
CA PHE A 140 -3.41 -4.03 -3.65
C PHE A 140 -2.52 -3.04 -2.91
N LEU A 141 -2.29 -1.88 -3.54
CA LEU A 141 -1.38 -0.86 -3.05
C LEU A 141 -2.15 0.12 -2.16
N TYR A 142 -1.76 0.19 -0.89
CA TYR A 142 -2.19 1.24 0.01
C TYR A 142 -1.16 2.37 -0.03
N LEU A 143 -1.56 3.46 -0.68
CA LEU A 143 -0.70 4.60 -0.92
C LEU A 143 -0.93 5.69 0.13
N GLY A 144 0.04 6.59 0.26
CA GLY A 144 0.04 7.67 1.23
C GLY A 144 -1.14 8.65 1.10
N SER A 145 -1.17 9.58 2.05
CA SER A 145 -2.31 10.50 2.17
C SER A 145 -2.51 11.36 0.92
N VAL A 146 -3.75 11.45 0.46
CA VAL A 146 -4.18 12.41 -0.56
C VAL A 146 -4.17 13.83 -0.02
N ASP A 147 -4.21 14.81 -0.92
CA ASP A 147 -4.48 16.20 -0.55
C ASP A 147 -5.85 16.33 0.14
N ASP A 148 -5.97 17.21 1.13
CA ASP A 148 -7.20 17.41 1.88
C ASP A 148 -8.39 17.75 0.99
N LYS A 149 -8.17 18.40 -0.15
CA LYS A 149 -9.20 18.71 -1.15
C LYS A 149 -9.78 17.47 -1.84
N LEU A 150 -9.10 16.34 -1.80
CA LEU A 150 -9.57 15.07 -2.40
C LEU A 150 -10.22 14.14 -1.39
N LYS A 151 -10.15 14.46 -0.09
CA LYS A 151 -10.70 13.60 0.96
C LYS A 151 -12.19 13.35 0.73
N ILE A 152 -12.60 12.09 0.78
CA ILE A 152 -13.99 11.68 0.59
C ILE A 152 -14.23 10.36 1.31
N SER A 153 -15.31 10.25 2.08
CA SER A 153 -15.62 9.00 2.77
C SER A 153 -15.88 7.86 1.81
N ARG A 154 -15.53 6.64 2.24
CA ARG A 154 -15.92 5.42 1.53
C ARG A 154 -17.44 5.35 1.34
N LYS A 155 -17.87 4.70 0.26
CA LYS A 155 -19.30 4.46 -0.02
C LYS A 155 -19.91 3.64 1.12
N LYS A 156 -21.12 4.04 1.55
CA LYS A 156 -21.89 3.31 2.57
C LYS A 156 -22.21 1.87 2.14
N GLN A 157 -22.53 1.69 0.85
CA GLN A 157 -22.73 0.39 0.24
C GLN A 157 -21.58 0.15 -0.76
N PRO A 158 -20.74 -0.87 -0.54
CA PRO A 158 -19.66 -1.18 -1.45
C PRO A 158 -20.21 -1.70 -2.78
N ARG A 159 -19.49 -1.44 -3.88
CA ARG A 159 -19.78 -2.09 -5.16
C ARG A 159 -19.43 -3.56 -5.06
N LEU A 160 -20.28 -4.41 -5.63
CA LEU A 160 -20.00 -5.85 -5.75
C LEU A 160 -18.83 -6.13 -6.70
N ARG A 161 -18.63 -5.25 -7.69
CA ARG A 161 -17.61 -5.42 -8.72
C ARG A 161 -16.91 -4.10 -9.02
N VAL A 162 -15.69 -3.96 -8.53
CA VAL A 162 -14.71 -2.94 -8.90
C VAL A 162 -13.80 -3.53 -9.97
N PRO A 163 -13.54 -2.82 -11.09
CA PRO A 163 -12.70 -3.35 -12.16
C PRO A 163 -11.23 -3.43 -11.72
N ARG A 164 -10.49 -4.39 -12.31
CA ARG A 164 -9.02 -4.45 -12.24
C ARG A 164 -8.43 -3.11 -12.68
N GLY A 165 -7.40 -2.65 -11.98
CA GLY A 165 -6.71 -1.39 -12.26
C GLY A 165 -7.45 -0.15 -11.78
N ALA A 166 -8.61 -0.27 -11.12
CA ALA A 166 -9.32 0.89 -10.60
C ALA A 166 -8.43 1.66 -9.62
N VAL A 167 -8.24 2.94 -9.88
CA VAL A 167 -7.59 3.89 -8.97
C VAL A 167 -8.70 4.57 -8.17
N ALA A 168 -8.61 4.51 -6.85
CA ALA A 168 -9.69 4.95 -5.99
C ALA A 168 -9.22 5.68 -4.74
N ILE A 169 -10.11 6.49 -4.16
CA ILE A 169 -9.88 7.25 -2.93
C ILE A 169 -10.92 6.85 -1.88
N ALA A 170 -10.48 6.67 -0.63
CA ALA A 170 -11.33 6.60 0.54
C ALA A 170 -10.67 7.29 1.74
N ASP A 171 -11.46 8.12 2.40
CA ASP A 171 -11.06 9.00 3.47
C ASP A 171 -9.84 9.82 3.04
N GLN A 172 -8.67 9.55 3.61
CA GLN A 172 -7.43 10.23 3.27
C GLN A 172 -6.50 9.42 2.37
N GLN A 173 -6.91 8.26 1.88
CA GLN A 173 -6.03 7.32 1.18
C GLN A 173 -6.39 7.18 -0.29
N THR A 174 -5.38 6.92 -1.11
CA THR A 174 -5.55 6.45 -2.49
C THR A 174 -4.96 5.06 -2.64
N GLY A 175 -5.48 4.29 -3.59
CA GLY A 175 -5.04 2.92 -3.81
C GLY A 175 -5.43 2.42 -5.18
N VAL A 176 -4.90 1.25 -5.54
CA VAL A 176 -5.16 0.65 -6.85
C VAL A 176 -5.57 -0.81 -6.70
N TYR A 177 -6.71 -1.15 -7.28
CA TYR A 177 -7.26 -2.50 -7.24
C TYR A 177 -6.50 -3.42 -8.23
N PRO A 178 -5.80 -4.47 -7.77
CA PRO A 178 -4.97 -5.32 -8.64
C PRO A 178 -5.80 -6.34 -9.42
N GLN A 179 -7.04 -6.58 -9.01
CA GLN A 179 -7.96 -7.54 -9.59
C GLN A 179 -9.41 -7.13 -9.35
N VAL A 180 -10.32 -7.78 -10.07
CA VAL A 180 -11.76 -7.59 -9.88
C VAL A 180 -12.16 -8.05 -8.49
N SER A 181 -12.85 -7.18 -7.74
CA SER A 181 -13.24 -7.47 -6.35
C SER A 181 -14.38 -6.55 -5.90
N PRO A 182 -15.08 -6.87 -4.80
CA PRO A 182 -15.94 -5.91 -4.12
C PRO A 182 -15.13 -4.77 -3.50
N GLY A 183 -15.67 -3.55 -3.47
CA GLY A 183 -14.95 -2.40 -2.92
C GLY A 183 -15.84 -1.18 -2.67
N GLY A 184 -15.54 -0.46 -1.58
CA GLY A 184 -16.27 0.74 -1.17
C GLY A 184 -15.56 2.06 -1.49
N TRP A 185 -14.41 2.04 -2.17
CA TRP A 185 -13.66 3.27 -2.45
C TRP A 185 -14.25 3.99 -3.67
N ASN A 186 -14.05 5.31 -3.73
CA ASN A 186 -14.54 6.15 -4.82
C ASN A 186 -13.56 6.09 -5.98
N ILE A 187 -13.98 5.52 -7.11
CA ILE A 187 -13.14 5.24 -8.27
C ILE A 187 -12.99 6.52 -9.09
N ILE A 188 -11.75 7.00 -9.22
CA ILE A 188 -11.42 8.25 -9.93
C ILE A 188 -10.79 8.01 -11.29
N GLY A 189 -10.35 6.78 -11.58
CA GLY A 189 -9.76 6.43 -12.86
C GLY A 189 -9.35 4.96 -12.91
N ASN A 190 -8.63 4.59 -13.95
CA ASN A 190 -8.16 3.21 -14.13
C ASN A 190 -6.77 3.17 -14.78
N THR A 191 -5.93 2.26 -14.30
CA THR A 191 -4.66 1.93 -14.92
C THR A 191 -4.75 0.60 -15.68
N PRO A 192 -4.22 0.51 -16.91
CA PRO A 192 -4.18 -0.74 -17.66
C PRO A 192 -3.12 -1.72 -17.14
N ILE A 193 -2.16 -1.26 -16.33
CA ILE A 193 -1.00 -2.03 -15.88
C ILE A 193 -1.42 -3.25 -15.05
N ASN A 194 -0.72 -4.38 -15.24
CA ASN A 194 -0.86 -5.52 -14.34
C ASN A 194 -0.04 -5.31 -13.07
N LEU A 195 -0.73 -5.12 -11.94
CA LEU A 195 -0.09 -4.77 -10.66
C LEU A 195 0.36 -6.01 -9.88
N PHE A 196 -0.19 -7.18 -10.21
CA PHE A 196 0.08 -8.43 -9.55
C PHE A 196 0.07 -9.61 -10.52
N ASP A 197 1.11 -10.43 -10.47
CA ASP A 197 1.21 -11.66 -11.24
C ASP A 197 1.83 -12.77 -10.40
N LYS A 198 1.00 -13.71 -9.97
CA LYS A 198 1.42 -14.84 -9.13
C LYS A 198 2.45 -15.77 -9.77
N PHE A 199 2.65 -15.69 -11.09
CA PHE A 199 3.58 -16.54 -11.82
C PHE A 199 4.97 -15.91 -11.99
N LYS A 200 5.14 -14.64 -11.62
CA LYS A 200 6.45 -13.96 -11.62
C LYS A 200 7.25 -14.25 -10.36
N VAL A 201 8.58 -14.21 -10.48
CA VAL A 201 9.51 -14.31 -9.34
C VAL A 201 9.23 -13.22 -8.31
N GLU A 202 8.94 -12.00 -8.77
CA GLU A 202 8.43 -10.90 -7.96
C GLU A 202 6.96 -10.64 -8.34
N PRO A 203 5.99 -11.15 -7.56
CA PRO A 203 4.59 -11.08 -7.94
C PRO A 203 4.00 -9.68 -7.95
N CYS A 204 4.56 -8.75 -7.19
CA CYS A 204 4.18 -7.34 -7.21
C CYS A 204 5.41 -6.51 -7.56
N PHE A 205 5.23 -5.52 -8.44
CA PHE A 205 6.34 -4.69 -8.90
C PHE A 205 6.85 -3.72 -7.82
N ALA A 206 5.97 -3.31 -6.90
CA ALA A 206 6.30 -2.39 -5.82
C ALA A 206 6.43 -3.14 -4.49
N LYS A 207 7.17 -2.55 -3.55
CA LYS A 207 7.26 -2.98 -2.15
C LYS A 207 6.99 -1.81 -1.20
N PRO A 208 6.62 -2.08 0.07
CA PRO A 208 6.56 -1.02 1.08
C PRO A 208 7.87 -0.21 1.11
N GLY A 209 7.76 1.12 1.16
CA GLY A 209 8.89 2.05 1.06
C GLY A 209 9.18 2.55 -0.36
N ASP A 210 8.66 1.91 -1.41
CA ASP A 210 8.64 2.49 -2.75
C ASP A 210 7.69 3.70 -2.82
N LYS A 211 7.80 4.48 -3.89
CA LYS A 211 6.92 5.61 -4.17
C LYS A 211 6.21 5.41 -5.50
N VAL A 212 5.01 5.96 -5.62
CA VAL A 212 4.18 5.93 -6.83
C VAL A 212 3.85 7.36 -7.25
N LYS A 213 3.98 7.65 -8.54
CA LYS A 213 3.46 8.86 -9.16
C LYS A 213 2.53 8.49 -10.29
N PHE A 214 1.34 9.07 -10.28
CA PHE A 214 0.36 8.88 -11.34
C PHE A 214 0.52 9.93 -12.43
N PHE A 215 0.27 9.55 -13.68
CA PHE A 215 0.15 10.50 -14.78
C PHE A 215 -1.10 10.19 -15.61
N SER A 216 -1.74 11.26 -16.11
CA SER A 216 -2.97 11.14 -16.89
C SER A 216 -2.67 10.67 -18.31
N ILE A 217 -3.48 9.72 -18.80
CA ILE A 217 -3.48 9.26 -20.19
C ILE A 217 -4.89 9.31 -20.77
N SER A 218 -5.01 9.35 -22.10
CA SER A 218 -6.30 9.26 -22.79
C SER A 218 -6.84 7.83 -22.82
N GLU A 219 -8.14 7.67 -23.10
CA GLU A 219 -8.76 6.35 -23.30
C GLU A 219 -8.09 5.56 -24.44
N ALA A 220 -7.63 6.25 -25.51
CA ALA A 220 -6.91 5.60 -26.61
C ALA A 220 -5.54 5.05 -26.16
N GLN A 221 -4.79 5.84 -25.38
CA GLN A 221 -3.52 5.40 -24.79
C GLN A 221 -3.72 4.26 -23.81
N HIS A 222 -4.81 4.28 -23.03
CA HIS A 222 -5.15 3.22 -22.08
C HIS A 222 -5.32 1.88 -22.82
N LYS A 223 -6.14 1.86 -23.87
CA LYS A 223 -6.36 0.66 -24.69
C LYS A 223 -5.09 0.15 -25.36
N LEU A 224 -4.23 1.06 -25.83
CA LEU A 224 -2.94 0.70 -26.41
C LEU A 224 -2.04 0.01 -25.37
N ILE A 225 -1.86 0.64 -24.21
CA ILE A 225 -1.03 0.09 -23.12
C ILE A 225 -1.62 -1.23 -22.62
N GLU A 226 -2.94 -1.36 -22.54
CA GLU A 226 -3.58 -2.62 -22.15
C GLU A 226 -3.18 -3.77 -23.10
N LYS A 227 -3.13 -3.51 -24.41
CA LYS A 227 -2.64 -4.48 -25.41
C LYS A 227 -1.15 -4.75 -25.24
N GLU A 228 -0.33 -3.73 -25.04
CA GLU A 228 1.11 -3.90 -24.80
C GLU A 228 1.38 -4.74 -23.54
N VAL A 229 0.60 -4.54 -22.45
CA VAL A 229 0.68 -5.34 -21.22
C VAL A 229 0.27 -6.79 -21.50
N GLU A 230 -0.80 -7.02 -22.26
CA GLU A 230 -1.27 -8.36 -22.66
C GLU A 230 -0.21 -9.13 -23.44
N PHE A 231 0.52 -8.45 -24.33
CA PHE A 231 1.62 -9.04 -25.11
C PHE A 231 2.98 -9.04 -24.39
N GLY A 232 3.07 -8.54 -23.16
CA GLY A 232 4.33 -8.45 -22.40
C GLY A 232 5.34 -7.44 -22.97
N LEU A 233 4.87 -6.47 -23.76
CA LEU A 233 5.69 -5.43 -24.41
C LEU A 233 5.78 -4.15 -23.58
N TYR A 234 4.89 -3.97 -22.60
CA TYR A 234 4.89 -2.78 -21.76
C TYR A 234 5.86 -2.93 -20.59
N GLU A 235 6.81 -1.99 -20.50
CA GLU A 235 7.70 -1.86 -19.35
C GLU A 235 7.26 -0.70 -18.45
N LEU A 236 7.00 -0.99 -17.18
CA LEU A 236 6.64 0.02 -16.21
C LEU A 236 7.86 0.85 -15.83
N LYS A 237 7.79 2.16 -16.12
CA LYS A 237 8.89 3.08 -15.84
C LYS A 237 9.10 3.26 -14.34
N LYS A 238 10.36 3.15 -13.93
CA LYS A 238 10.81 3.39 -12.56
C LYS A 238 12.08 4.22 -12.52
N GLU A 239 12.26 4.98 -11.46
CA GLU A 239 13.47 5.74 -11.15
C GLU A 239 14.00 5.30 -9.79
N LEU A 240 15.31 5.13 -9.65
CA LEU A 240 15.90 4.85 -8.34
C LEU A 240 15.83 6.12 -7.49
N ILE A 241 15.27 6.01 -6.29
CA ILE A 241 15.27 7.06 -5.29
C ILE A 241 16.22 6.64 -4.18
N ASN A 242 17.33 7.35 -4.07
CA ASN A 242 18.22 7.24 -2.93
C ASN A 242 17.75 8.29 -1.90
N ASP A 243 17.05 7.84 -0.86
CA ASP A 243 17.00 8.59 0.40
C ASP A 243 18.40 8.62 1.04
#